data_AF-A0A386UU14-F1
#
_entry.id   AF-A0A386UU14-F1
#
_cell.length_a   1.000
_cell.length_b   1.000
_cell.length_c   1.000
_cell.angle_alpha   90.00
_cell.angle_beta   90.00
_cell.angle_gamma   90.00
#
_symmetry.space_group_name_H-M   'P 1'
#
loop_
_entity.id
_entity.type
_entity.pdbx_description
1 polymer ?
#
loop_
_entity_poly.entity_id
_entity_poly.type
_entity_poly.pdbx_seq_one_letter_code
_entity_poly.pdbx_strand_id
1 'polypeptide(L)'
;MAVHKQSISFTDVASDFAKERVERGEYPNVSAAVSGELARAKARRAREQAVLEAEVQRRLALPLDRWEPVGKGVSVTADSRAHLAARMQAQGGKPS
;
A
#
# COMPACT_ATOMS: atom_id res chain seq x y z
N MET A 1 20.85 -18.36 10.54
CA MET A 1 20.18 -18.00 9.26
C MET A 1 21.12 -18.36 8.14
N ALA A 2 20.69 -19.16 7.17
CA ALA A 2 21.52 -19.50 6.02
C ALA A 2 21.54 -18.32 5.04
N VAL A 3 22.73 -17.90 4.61
CA VAL A 3 22.91 -16.84 3.61
C VAL A 3 23.33 -17.49 2.30
N HIS A 4 22.61 -17.22 1.22
CA HIS A 4 22.97 -17.69 -0.12
C HIS A 4 23.75 -16.58 -0.83
N LYS A 5 25.01 -16.87 -1.21
CA LYS A 5 25.81 -15.94 -2.00
C LYS A 5 25.44 -16.05 -3.47
N GLN A 6 25.09 -14.94 -4.09
CA GLN A 6 24.76 -14.88 -5.52
C GLN A 6 25.24 -13.53 -6.08
N SER A 7 25.77 -13.54 -7.31
CA SER A 7 26.08 -12.30 -8.03
C SER A 7 24.81 -11.78 -8.69
N ILE A 8 24.46 -10.53 -8.41
CA ILE A 8 23.29 -9.85 -8.98
C ILE A 8 23.67 -8.43 -9.37
N SER A 9 23.11 -7.97 -10.48
CA SER A 9 23.32 -6.60 -10.96
C SER A 9 22.30 -5.67 -10.33
N PHE A 10 22.76 -4.49 -9.92
CA PHE A 10 21.92 -3.40 -9.46
C PHE A 10 22.04 -2.22 -10.41
N THR A 11 21.01 -1.38 -10.44
CA THR A 11 21.17 -0.02 -10.96
C THR A 11 22.07 0.78 -10.01
N ASP A 12 22.71 1.82 -10.53
CA ASP A 12 23.56 2.70 -9.71
C ASP A 12 22.78 3.28 -8.53
N VAL A 13 21.55 3.74 -8.79
CA VAL A 13 20.62 4.25 -7.76
C VAL A 13 20.38 3.23 -6.64
N ALA A 14 20.17 1.95 -6.96
CA ALA A 14 19.93 0.92 -5.95
C ALA A 14 21.21 0.57 -5.17
N SER A 15 22.35 0.59 -5.85
CA SER A 15 23.67 0.37 -5.24
C SER A 15 24.01 1.49 -4.25
N ASP A 16 23.83 2.74 -4.64
CA ASP A 16 24.14 3.91 -3.83
C ASP A 16 23.21 4.01 -2.62
N PHE A 17 21.90 3.79 -2.82
CA PHE A 17 20.96 3.69 -1.70
C PHE A 17 21.37 2.63 -0.67
N ALA A 18 21.82 1.45 -1.11
CA ALA A 18 22.27 0.42 -0.18
C ALA A 18 23.55 0.80 0.58
N LYS A 19 24.48 1.52 -0.06
CA LYS A 19 25.70 2.04 0.59
C LYS A 19 25.36 3.12 1.62
N GLU A 20 24.52 4.09 1.29
CA GLU A 20 24.09 5.15 2.21
C GLU A 20 23.51 4.58 3.51
N ARG A 21 22.75 3.48 3.41
CA ARG A 21 22.16 2.80 4.57
C ARG A 21 23.24 2.17 5.48
N VAL A 22 24.34 1.69 4.90
CA VAL A 22 25.49 1.17 5.65
C VAL A 22 26.29 2.33 6.28
N GLU A 23 26.52 3.40 5.53
CA GLU A 23 27.22 4.60 6.01
C GLU A 23 26.49 5.24 7.19
N ARG A 24 25.15 5.23 7.17
CA ARG A 24 24.30 5.66 8.28
C ARG A 24 24.28 4.70 9.48
N GLY A 25 24.97 3.57 9.40
CA GLY A 25 25.06 2.57 10.45
C GLY A 25 23.79 1.72 10.64
N GLU A 26 22.83 1.77 9.70
CA GLU A 26 21.59 1.00 9.81
C GLU A 26 21.80 -0.49 9.54
N TYR A 27 22.82 -0.81 8.74
CA TYR A 27 23.19 -2.18 8.41
C TYR A 27 24.71 -2.35 8.41
N PRO A 28 25.23 -3.53 8.78
CA PRO A 28 26.66 -3.78 8.88
C PRO A 28 27.38 -3.90 7.53
N ASN A 29 26.65 -4.12 6.44
CA ASN A 29 27.18 -4.20 5.08
C ASN A 29 26.04 -4.13 4.04
N VAL A 30 26.41 -3.96 2.77
CA VAL A 30 25.47 -3.83 1.64
C VAL A 30 24.57 -5.06 1.50
N SER A 31 25.09 -6.27 1.69
CA SER A 31 24.27 -7.49 1.59
C SER A 31 23.19 -7.54 2.67
N ALA A 32 23.50 -7.10 3.89
CA ALA A 32 22.55 -6.99 4.98
C ALA A 32 21.50 -5.90 4.71
N ALA A 33 21.91 -4.76 4.14
CA ALA A 33 21.00 -3.70 3.73
C ALA A 33 20.01 -4.18 2.67
N VAL A 34 20.49 -4.79 1.59
CA VAL A 34 19.64 -5.34 0.52
C VAL A 34 18.69 -6.40 1.07
N SER A 35 19.19 -7.34 1.87
CA SER A 35 18.37 -8.40 2.46
C SER A 35 17.30 -7.82 3.40
N GLY A 36 17.67 -6.84 4.22
CA GLY A 36 16.76 -6.13 5.11
C GLY A 36 15.67 -5.37 4.37
N GLU A 37 16.03 -4.61 3.33
CA GLU A 37 15.06 -3.88 2.51
C GLU A 37 14.12 -4.82 1.75
N LEU A 38 14.61 -5.95 1.24
CA LEU A 38 13.76 -6.94 0.59
C LEU A 38 12.79 -7.58 1.60
N ALA A 39 13.26 -7.90 2.81
CA ALA A 39 12.40 -8.41 3.88
C ALA A 39 11.34 -7.38 4.30
N ARG A 40 11.70 -6.11 4.43
CA ARG A 40 10.77 -5.00 4.72
C ARG A 40 9.73 -4.84 3.61
N ALA A 41 10.15 -4.87 2.34
CA ALA A 41 9.26 -4.80 1.20
C ALA A 41 8.29 -5.98 1.16
N LYS A 42 8.76 -7.21 1.45
CA LYS A 42 7.91 -8.39 1.59
C LYS A 42 6.89 -8.23 2.72
N ALA A 43 7.32 -7.81 3.90
CA ALA A 43 6.44 -7.60 5.05
C ALA A 43 5.38 -6.52 4.78
N ARG A 44 5.75 -5.44 4.09
CA ARG A 44 4.81 -4.39 3.66
C ARG A 44 3.74 -4.95 2.71
N ARG A 45 4.14 -5.66 1.66
CA ARG A 45 3.21 -6.30 0.72
C ARG A 45 2.28 -7.30 1.41
N ALA A 46 2.82 -8.12 2.31
CA ALA A 46 2.02 -9.09 3.07
C ALA A 46 0.96 -8.40 3.96
N ARG A 47 1.30 -7.26 4.58
CA ARG A 47 0.34 -6.47 5.36
C ARG A 47 -0.75 -5.86 4.47
N GLU A 48 -0.36 -5.26 3.34
CA GLU A 48 -1.30 -4.70 2.36
C GLU A 48 -2.27 -5.78 1.84
N GLN A 49 -1.74 -6.96 1.52
CA GLN A 49 -2.52 -8.13 1.11
C GLN A 49 -3.49 -8.58 2.21
N ALA A 50 -3.02 -8.74 3.45
CA ALA A 50 -3.86 -9.17 4.57
C ALA A 50 -5.02 -8.21 4.84
N VAL A 51 -4.80 -6.89 4.72
CA VAL A 51 -5.86 -5.89 4.87
C VAL A 51 -6.90 -6.02 3.76
N LEU A 52 -6.46 -6.17 2.51
CA LEU A 52 -7.36 -6.36 1.38
C LEU A 52 -8.18 -7.65 1.53
N GLU A 53 -7.52 -8.77 1.83
CA GLU A 53 -8.17 -10.07 2.01
C GLU A 53 -9.20 -10.03 3.15
N ALA A 54 -8.84 -9.43 4.29
CA ALA A 54 -9.76 -9.28 5.42
C ALA A 54 -10.99 -8.46 5.03
N GLU A 55 -10.82 -7.40 4.25
CA GLU A 55 -11.94 -6.58 3.79
C GLU A 55 -12.81 -7.30 2.77
N VAL A 56 -12.20 -8.03 1.83
CA VAL A 56 -12.93 -8.88 0.87
C VAL A 56 -13.77 -9.91 1.61
N GLN A 57 -13.20 -10.63 2.57
CA GLN A 57 -13.92 -11.62 3.36
C GLN A 57 -15.06 -10.99 4.17
N ARG A 58 -14.82 -9.83 4.79
CA ARG A 58 -15.85 -9.09 5.53
C ARG A 58 -17.04 -8.73 4.64
N ARG A 59 -16.78 -8.28 3.40
CA ARG A 59 -17.85 -7.93 2.44
C ARG A 59 -18.57 -9.18 1.92
N LEU A 60 -17.84 -10.23 1.59
CA LEU A 60 -18.42 -11.51 1.12
C LEU A 60 -19.31 -12.18 2.17
N ALA A 61 -19.07 -11.95 3.46
CA ALA A 61 -19.92 -12.43 4.54
C ALA A 61 -21.25 -11.67 4.67
N LEU A 62 -21.44 -10.55 3.96
CA LEU A 62 -22.70 -9.81 4.01
C LEU A 62 -23.83 -10.58 3.28
N PRO A 63 -25.05 -10.60 3.86
CA PRO A 63 -26.24 -11.12 3.19
C PRO A 63 -26.47 -10.51 1.81
N LEU A 64 -27.04 -11.28 0.87
CA LEU A 64 -27.24 -10.86 -0.53
C LEU A 64 -28.10 -9.60 -0.68
N ASP A 65 -29.06 -9.38 0.21
CA ASP A 65 -29.91 -8.18 0.26
C ASP A 65 -29.15 -6.90 0.63
N ARG A 66 -27.90 -7.02 1.09
CA ARG A 66 -26.98 -5.89 1.33
C ARG A 66 -26.11 -5.55 0.13
N TRP A 67 -26.20 -6.32 -0.96
CA TRP A 67 -25.50 -6.06 -2.21
C TRP A 67 -26.42 -5.33 -3.19
N GLU A 68 -25.95 -4.21 -3.72
CA GLU A 68 -26.66 -3.48 -4.77
C GLU A 68 -26.13 -3.90 -6.15
N PRO A 69 -27.02 -4.06 -7.15
CA PRO A 69 -26.61 -4.27 -8.53
C PRO A 69 -25.71 -3.14 -9.00
N VAL A 70 -24.59 -3.48 -9.63
CA VAL A 70 -23.70 -2.46 -10.22
C VAL A 70 -24.46 -1.74 -11.34
N GLY A 71 -24.75 -0.46 -11.13
CA GLY A 71 -25.40 0.39 -12.12
C GLY A 71 -24.60 0.53 -13.41
N LYS A 72 -25.21 1.04 -14.48
CA LYS A 72 -24.52 1.27 -15.76
C LYS A 72 -23.69 2.56 -15.72
N GLY A 73 -22.41 2.48 -16.10
CA GLY A 73 -21.57 3.65 -16.40
C GLY A 73 -21.51 4.73 -15.31
N VAL A 74 -21.82 5.98 -15.68
CA VAL A 74 -21.70 7.20 -14.84
C VAL A 74 -22.53 7.16 -13.54
N SER A 75 -23.52 6.26 -13.45
CA SER A 75 -24.39 6.09 -12.27
C SER A 75 -23.67 5.47 -11.06
N VAL A 76 -22.66 4.61 -11.27
CA VAL A 76 -21.97 3.88 -10.19
C VAL A 76 -21.30 4.82 -9.18
N THR A 77 -20.85 5.98 -9.63
CA THR A 77 -20.16 6.97 -8.79
C THR A 77 -21.02 8.19 -8.49
N ALA A 78 -22.30 8.21 -8.86
CA ALA A 78 -23.18 9.36 -8.67
C ALA A 78 -23.33 9.74 -7.19
N ASP A 79 -23.60 8.75 -6.33
CA ASP A 79 -23.78 8.98 -4.89
C ASP A 79 -22.48 9.40 -4.22
N SER A 80 -21.35 8.80 -4.63
CA SER A 80 -20.02 9.21 -4.16
C SER A 80 -19.72 10.67 -4.52
N ARG A 81 -20.05 11.11 -5.74
CA ARG A 81 -19.87 12.52 -6.15
C ARG A 81 -20.78 13.46 -5.36
N ALA A 82 -22.04 13.08 -5.15
CA ALA A 82 -22.98 13.86 -4.34
C ALA A 82 -22.49 14.00 -2.89
N HIS A 83 -22.00 12.90 -2.29
CA HIS A 83 -21.43 12.91 -0.95
C HIS A 83 -20.20 13.83 -0.84
N LEU A 84 -19.26 13.74 -1.79
CA LEU A 84 -18.09 14.62 -1.82
C LEU A 84 -18.48 16.09 -2.00
N ALA A 85 -19.44 16.40 -2.87
CA ALA A 85 -19.94 17.75 -3.06
C ALA A 85 -20.57 18.33 -1.77
N ALA A 86 -21.39 17.54 -1.08
CA ALA A 86 -21.97 17.93 0.21
C ALA A 86 -20.89 18.20 1.26
N ARG A 87 -19.83 17.37 1.28
CA ARG A 87 -18.72 17.53 2.21
C ARG A 87 -17.87 18.77 1.92
N MET A 88 -17.68 19.12 0.65
CA MET A 88 -17.00 20.36 0.22
C MET A 88 -17.82 21.60 0.60
N GLN A 89 -19.14 21.57 0.44
CA GLN A 89 -20.03 22.66 0.84
C GLN A 89 -20.05 22.87 2.37
N ALA A 90 -20.06 21.78 3.14
CA ALA A 90 -19.96 21.84 4.60
C ALA A 90 -18.62 22.41 5.10
N GLN A 91 -17.52 22.23 4.35
CA GLN A 91 -16.21 22.81 4.67
C GLN A 91 -16.07 24.28 4.23
N GLY A 92 -16.80 24.70 3.18
CA GLY A 92 -16.84 26.10 2.72
C GLY A 92 -17.77 27.02 3.53
N GLY A 93 -18.54 26.48 4.48
CA GLY A 93 -19.55 27.19 5.27
C GLY A 93 -19.11 27.66 6.64
N LYS A 94 -17.85 28.10 6.83
CA LYS A 94 -17.42 28.77 8.07
C LYS A 94 -17.10 30.24 7.79
N PRO A 95 -18.08 31.16 7.86
CA PRO A 95 -17.80 32.57 8.00
C PRO A 95 -17.42 32.91 9.45
N SER A 96 -16.39 33.73 9.59
CA SER A 96 -16.03 34.46 10.82
C SER A 96 -17.15 35.37 11.32
#